data_AF-A0A953Z4I8-F1
#
_entry.id   AF-A0A953Z4I8-F1
#
_cell.length_a   1.000
_cell.length_b   1.000
_cell.length_c   1.000
_cell.angle_alpha   90.00
_cell.angle_beta   90.00
_cell.angle_gamma   90.00
#
_symmetry.space_group_name_H-M   'P 1'
#
loop_
_entity.id
_entity.type
_entity.pdbx_description
1 polymer ?
#
loop_
_entity_poly.entity_id
_entity_poly.type
_entity_poly.pdbx_seq_one_letter_code
_entity_poly.pdbx_strand_id
1 'polypeptide(L)'
;MKMLPGFLVLAALSLMVAGCASSDPGYKPHSSKELPKHLEPAKKQEAPRMQVSGANTTYWDGAIELEGFAAYDRGYQGKRPAIVVVHDWMGIG
;
A
#
# COMPACT_ATOMS: atom_id res chain seq x y z
N MET A 1 45.22 -33.70 17.56
CA MET A 1 44.85 -33.12 18.87
C MET A 1 44.29 -31.73 18.58
N LYS A 2 43.08 -31.27 18.92
CA LYS A 2 41.92 -31.67 19.73
C LYS A 2 40.76 -30.84 19.14
N MET A 3 39.79 -31.42 18.45
CA MET A 3 38.41 -31.72 18.89
C MET A 3 37.70 -30.68 19.79
N LEU A 4 36.50 -30.31 19.31
CA LEU A 4 35.40 -29.43 19.78
C LEU A 4 34.97 -29.61 21.27
N PRO A 5 34.22 -28.64 21.85
CA PRO A 5 32.74 -28.60 21.81
C PRO A 5 32.23 -27.18 21.50
N GLY A 6 31.19 -26.93 20.71
CA GLY A 6 29.86 -27.49 20.83
C GLY A 6 28.90 -26.31 21.08
N PHE A 7 28.25 -25.80 20.04
CA PHE A 7 26.96 -25.13 20.17
C PHE A 7 26.14 -25.45 18.93
N LEU A 8 25.47 -26.58 19.08
CA LEU A 8 24.39 -27.08 18.24
C LEU A 8 23.14 -26.30 18.69
N VAL A 9 22.73 -25.30 17.92
CA VAL A 9 21.36 -24.75 18.01
C VAL A 9 20.76 -24.77 16.61
N LEU A 10 20.24 -25.93 16.29
CA LEU A 10 19.26 -26.16 15.26
C LEU A 10 17.95 -25.52 15.73
N ALA A 11 17.49 -24.46 15.08
CA ALA A 11 16.11 -23.98 15.23
C ALA A 11 15.57 -23.64 13.83
N ALA A 12 15.24 -24.70 13.10
CA ALA A 12 14.29 -24.59 12.01
C ALA A 12 12.91 -24.30 12.64
N LEU A 13 12.37 -23.10 12.43
CA LEU A 13 10.96 -22.83 12.66
C LEU A 13 10.35 -22.28 11.38
N SER A 14 9.93 -23.24 10.56
CA SER A 14 9.01 -23.06 9.45
C SER A 14 7.67 -22.56 9.98
N LEU A 15 7.26 -21.33 9.63
CA LEU A 15 5.85 -20.94 9.66
C LEU A 15 5.29 -21.08 8.24
N MET A 16 4.81 -22.29 7.95
CA MET A 16 3.71 -22.46 6.99
C MET A 16 2.47 -21.80 7.60
N VAL A 17 1.92 -20.79 6.93
CA VAL A 17 0.57 -20.33 7.22
C VAL A 17 -0.39 -21.37 6.63
N ALA A 18 -0.92 -22.21 7.53
CA ALA A 18 -1.98 -23.17 7.26
C ALA A 18 -3.27 -22.46 6.82
N GLY A 19 -4.01 -23.14 5.94
CA GLY A 19 -5.19 -22.62 5.29
C GLY A 19 -6.36 -22.27 6.21
N CYS A 20 -7.15 -21.31 5.76
CA CYS A 20 -8.52 -21.13 6.21
C CYS A 20 -9.42 -22.15 5.49
N ALA A 21 -9.54 -23.36 6.05
CA ALA A 21 -10.64 -24.28 5.75
C ALA A 21 -11.52 -24.38 7.00
N SER A 22 -12.35 -23.37 7.24
CA SER A 22 -13.40 -23.43 8.26
C SER A 22 -14.49 -24.38 7.78
N SER A 23 -14.46 -25.60 8.32
CA SER A 23 -15.52 -26.59 8.15
C SER A 23 -16.56 -26.33 9.23
N ASP A 24 -17.60 -25.54 8.94
CA ASP A 24 -18.72 -25.37 9.87
C ASP A 24 -19.63 -26.61 9.84
N PRO A 25 -19.79 -27.35 10.95
CA PRO A 25 -20.73 -28.46 11.04
C PRO A 25 -22.12 -27.89 11.31
N GLY A 26 -22.77 -27.35 10.29
CA GLY A 26 -24.08 -26.71 10.50
C GLY A 26 -24.85 -26.22 9.29
N TYR A 27 -24.43 -26.55 8.06
CA TYR A 27 -25.15 -26.07 6.88
C TYR A 27 -26.47 -26.83 6.67
N LYS A 28 -27.60 -26.18 7.01
CA LYS A 28 -28.93 -26.55 6.51
C LYS A 28 -29.17 -25.81 5.19
N PRO A 29 -29.57 -26.49 4.10
CA PRO A 29 -29.85 -25.80 2.85
C PRO A 29 -31.09 -24.91 3.04
N HIS A 30 -30.88 -23.59 2.95
CA HIS A 30 -32.01 -22.67 2.87
C HIS A 30 -32.70 -22.85 1.51
N SER A 31 -33.97 -23.24 1.60
CA SER A 31 -34.90 -23.40 0.48
C SER A 31 -34.91 -22.15 -0.39
N SER A 32 -34.83 -22.36 -1.70
CA SER A 32 -34.65 -21.38 -2.78
C SER A 32 -35.86 -20.47 -3.05
N LYS A 33 -36.54 -20.00 -2.01
CA LYS A 33 -37.70 -19.13 -2.13
C LYS A 33 -37.61 -17.98 -1.16
N GLU A 34 -36.99 -16.90 -1.63
CA GLU A 34 -37.41 -15.51 -1.47
C GLU A 34 -36.28 -14.60 -1.94
N LEU A 35 -36.45 -14.01 -3.13
CA LEU A 35 -35.56 -12.99 -3.64
C LEU A 35 -35.90 -11.67 -2.92
N PRO A 36 -35.01 -11.10 -2.09
CA PRO A 36 -35.29 -9.80 -1.47
C PRO A 36 -35.40 -8.75 -2.57
N LYS A 37 -36.60 -8.19 -2.76
CA LYS A 37 -36.93 -7.22 -3.81
C LYS A 37 -36.45 -5.80 -3.52
N HIS A 38 -35.41 -5.66 -2.69
CA HIS A 38 -34.79 -4.39 -2.35
C HIS A 38 -33.28 -4.50 -2.42
N LEU A 39 -32.79 -4.93 -3.59
CA LEU A 39 -31.46 -4.55 -4.04
C LEU A 39 -31.63 -3.19 -4.71
N GLU A 40 -31.57 -2.12 -3.93
CA GLU A 40 -31.19 -0.84 -4.51
C GLU A 40 -29.88 -1.09 -5.27
N PRO A 41 -29.76 -0.66 -6.54
CA PRO A 41 -28.53 -0.87 -7.30
C PRO A 41 -27.41 -0.26 -6.48
N ALA A 42 -26.45 -1.11 -6.07
CA ALA A 42 -25.31 -0.70 -5.28
C ALA A 42 -24.73 0.57 -5.91
N LYS A 43 -24.88 1.69 -5.20
CA LYS A 43 -24.31 2.98 -5.59
C LYS A 43 -22.85 2.71 -5.87
N LYS A 44 -22.47 2.73 -7.15
CA LYS A 44 -21.10 2.51 -7.60
C LYS A 44 -20.24 3.57 -6.91
N GLN A 45 -19.63 3.22 -5.79
CA GLN A 45 -18.65 4.07 -5.12
C GLN A 45 -17.40 4.04 -6.00
N GLU A 46 -17.38 4.92 -7.00
CA GLU A 46 -16.14 5.31 -7.65
C GLU A 46 -15.23 5.85 -6.56
N ALA A 47 -14.07 5.22 -6.39
CA ALA A 47 -13.00 5.77 -5.58
C ALA A 47 -12.77 7.23 -6.00
N PRO A 48 -12.54 8.16 -5.05
CA PRO A 48 -12.30 9.56 -5.41
C PRO A 48 -11.17 9.59 -6.43
N ARG A 49 -11.46 10.07 -7.64
CA ARG A 49 -10.47 10.16 -8.71
C ARG A 49 -9.40 11.14 -8.24
N MET A 50 -8.22 10.62 -7.97
CA MET A 50 -7.06 11.43 -7.59
C MET A 50 -6.72 12.36 -8.75
N GLN A 51 -6.74 13.68 -8.51
CA GLN A 51 -6.49 14.69 -9.53
C GLN A 51 -5.08 15.24 -9.33
N VAL A 52 -4.08 14.41 -9.67
CA VAL A 52 -2.68 14.82 -9.58
C VAL A 52 -2.40 15.92 -10.59
N SER A 53 -1.74 16.98 -10.15
CA SER A 53 -1.34 18.10 -11.01
C SER A 53 0.07 18.52 -10.72
N GLY A 54 0.79 18.84 -11.79
CA GLY A 54 2.18 19.20 -11.80
C GLY A 54 2.39 20.66 -12.18
N ALA A 55 3.37 21.31 -11.58
CA ALA A 55 3.81 22.63 -11.97
C ALA A 55 5.32 22.79 -11.74
N ASN A 56 6.01 23.45 -12.67
CA ASN A 56 7.37 23.92 -12.46
C ASN A 56 7.36 25.00 -11.38
N THR A 57 8.38 25.00 -10.54
CA THR A 57 8.55 25.97 -9.48
C THR A 57 10.00 26.45 -9.44
N THR A 58 10.17 27.74 -9.25
CA THR A 58 11.48 28.34 -8.99
C THR A 58 11.68 28.43 -7.48
N TYR A 59 12.86 28.05 -7.00
CA TYR A 59 13.28 28.24 -5.63
C TYR A 59 14.73 28.71 -5.57
N TRP A 60 15.17 29.15 -4.39
CA TRP A 60 16.47 29.80 -4.22
C TRP A 60 17.28 29.12 -3.12
N ASP A 61 18.57 28.91 -3.39
CA ASP A 61 19.57 28.54 -2.38
C ASP A 61 20.65 29.64 -2.31
N GLY A 62 20.55 30.50 -1.30
CA GLY A 62 21.35 31.72 -1.20
C GLY A 62 21.09 32.65 -2.40
N ALA A 63 22.08 32.77 -3.27
CA ALA A 63 22.00 33.58 -4.50
C ALA A 63 21.74 32.75 -5.77
N ILE A 64 21.62 31.43 -5.65
CA ILE A 64 21.43 30.52 -6.78
C ILE A 64 19.94 30.31 -6.99
N GLU A 65 19.46 30.61 -8.20
CA GLU A 65 18.12 30.24 -8.65
C GLU A 65 18.12 28.79 -9.11
N LEU A 66 17.14 28.01 -8.65
CA LEU A 66 16.99 26.59 -8.92
C LEU A 66 15.58 26.30 -9.44
N GLU A 67 15.47 25.28 -10.28
CA GLU A 67 14.20 24.80 -10.80
C GLU A 67 13.78 23.50 -10.10
N GLY A 68 12.49 23.39 -9.80
CA GLY A 68 11.87 22.22 -9.22
C GLY A 68 10.54 21.90 -9.88
N PHE A 69 9.94 20.79 -9.46
CA PHE A 69 8.62 20.36 -9.91
C PHE A 69 7.76 19.95 -8.73
N ALA A 70 6.59 20.56 -8.59
CA ALA A 70 5.62 20.25 -7.55
C ALA A 70 4.50 19.41 -8.14
N ALA A 71 4.29 18.20 -7.61
CA ALA A 71 3.16 17.34 -7.93
C ALA A 71 2.24 17.19 -6.72
N TYR A 72 0.95 17.44 -6.88
CA TYR A 72 -0.01 17.36 -5.78
C TYR A 72 -1.42 17.02 -6.26
N ASP A 73 -2.20 16.36 -5.40
CA ASP A 73 -3.63 16.14 -5.64
C ASP A 73 -4.40 17.44 -5.38
N ARG A 74 -5.08 17.98 -6.41
CA ARG A 74 -5.93 19.18 -6.35
C ARG A 74 -7.23 18.96 -5.58
N GLY A 75 -7.69 17.71 -5.46
CA GLY A 75 -8.91 17.39 -4.73
C GLY A 75 -8.77 17.50 -3.20
N TYR A 76 -7.53 17.51 -2.69
CA TYR A 76 -7.25 17.55 -1.26
C TYR A 76 -7.13 18.98 -0.73
N GLN A 77 -7.79 19.26 0.39
CA GLN A 77 -7.72 20.54 1.09
C GLN A 77 -7.11 20.34 2.49
N GLY A 78 -6.22 21.24 2.90
CA GLY A 78 -5.55 21.21 4.21
C GLY A 78 -4.05 20.94 4.14
N LYS A 79 -3.40 20.96 5.31
CA LYS A 79 -1.96 20.67 5.42
C LYS A 79 -1.71 19.17 5.33
N ARG A 80 -0.63 18.79 4.64
CA ARG A 80 -0.20 17.40 4.48
C ARG A 80 1.32 17.30 4.49
N PRO A 81 1.88 16.14 4.87
CA PRO A 81 3.29 15.86 4.66
C PRO A 81 3.68 16.04 3.20
N ALA A 82 4.88 16.54 2.96
CA ALA A 82 5.48 16.63 1.65
C ALA A 82 6.62 15.61 1.55
N ILE A 83 6.83 15.08 0.34
CA ILE A 83 7.97 14.24 0.01
C ILE A 83 8.86 15.06 -0.92
N VAL A 84 10.14 15.18 -0.58
CA VAL A 84 11.14 15.76 -1.47
C VAL A 84 11.84 14.62 -2.18
N VAL A 85 11.80 14.64 -3.50
CA VAL A 85 12.51 13.68 -4.35
C VAL A 85 13.70 14.41 -4.97
N VAL A 86 14.90 13.96 -4.63
CA VAL A 86 16.13 14.42 -5.27
C VAL A 86 16.53 13.35 -6.28
N HIS A 87 16.50 13.70 -7.57
CA HIS A 87 16.99 12.80 -8.60
C HIS A 87 18.52 12.80 -8.60
N ASP A 88 19.12 11.65 -8.89
CA ASP A 88 20.56 11.60 -9.13
C ASP A 88 20.87 12.22 -10.50
N TRP A 89 21.97 12.99 -10.58
CA TRP A 89 22.43 13.64 -11.81
C TRP A 89 23.12 12.65 -12.75
N MET A 90 23.77 11.61 -12.21
CA MET A 90 24.60 10.71 -13.02
C MET A 90 23.86 9.46 -13.53
N GLY A 91 22.59 9.25 -13.14
CA GLY A 91 21.90 7.98 -13.37
C GLY A 91 22.50 6.85 -12.53
N ILE A 92 21.85 5.68 -12.48
CA ILE A 92 22.31 4.50 -11.72
C ILE A 92 23.79 4.24 -12.08
N GLY A 93 24.68 4.48 -11.11
CA GLY A 93 26.10 4.12 -11.21
C GLY A 93 26.32 2.61 -11.20
#